data_AF-A0A7S4N4Y1-F1
#
_entry.id   AF-A0A7S4N4Y1-F1
#
_cell.length_a   1.000
_cell.length_b   1.000
_cell.length_c   1.000
_cell.angle_alpha   90.00
_cell.angle_beta   90.00
_cell.angle_gamma   90.00
#
_symmetry.space_group_name_H-M   'P 1'
#
loop_
_entity.id
_entity.type
_entity.pdbx_description
1 polymer ?
#
loop_
_entity_poly.entity_id
_entity_poly.type
_entity_poly.pdbx_seq_one_letter_code
_entity_poly.pdbx_strand_id
1 'polypeptide(L)'
;VAPGEPVTYIPPMHKAAHHRSLDGSSTTRRNQKSSPFSHPVIVVAIVAAVLVLALWILGIISLFASPDFNTAALSTEGGSLRALVLTSVRVSGGASNEVDIAPVINQGRGRTTSPPILLSRSPSVVITSDVRGNLGSPSVLNQDPPGTDWIKDRWQAASDMGGTAIKGAHWVLLDFGRDGLRIGKISQVVLDWETAYAEDYRVEAGFDAPGGDEDGGNHSAGLVDEDGRQWTILYDGSDTKQRLAVRRSVEENGVSPGVKKKLPLHIVHTLGPFSPVGMSLRDDWRYIRVWIKKPARGWGVSLWQVDVYGN
;
A
#
# COMPACT_ATOMS: atom_id res chain seq x y z
N VAL A 1 14.10 -35.13 -54.94
CA VAL A 1 15.28 -34.28 -54.66
C VAL A 1 14.78 -33.08 -53.90
N ALA A 2 14.96 -33.08 -52.58
CA ALA A 2 14.48 -32.02 -51.68
C ALA A 2 15.57 -30.96 -51.45
N PRO A 3 15.23 -29.67 -51.29
CA PRO A 3 16.16 -28.70 -50.73
C PRO A 3 15.60 -27.99 -49.49
N GLY A 4 16.48 -27.74 -48.52
CA GLY A 4 16.35 -26.62 -47.58
C GLY A 4 16.41 -26.99 -46.10
N GLU A 5 17.57 -27.43 -45.60
CA GLU A 5 17.87 -27.38 -44.16
C GLU A 5 18.39 -25.98 -43.77
N PRO A 6 18.10 -25.50 -42.54
CA PRO A 6 18.53 -24.19 -42.06
C PRO A 6 19.97 -24.19 -41.52
N VAL A 7 20.71 -23.13 -41.83
CA VAL A 7 22.08 -22.88 -41.38
C VAL A 7 22.08 -22.34 -39.94
N THR A 8 22.71 -23.08 -39.03
CA THR A 8 22.94 -22.67 -37.63
C THR A 8 24.11 -21.71 -37.53
N TYR A 9 23.88 -20.50 -37.00
CA TYR A 9 24.90 -19.49 -36.73
C TYR A 9 25.57 -19.76 -35.37
N ILE A 10 26.89 -19.93 -35.36
CA ILE A 10 27.73 -20.09 -34.17
C ILE A 10 28.65 -18.86 -34.05
N PRO A 11 28.59 -18.08 -32.96
CA PRO A 11 29.51 -16.95 -32.76
C PRO A 11 30.91 -17.44 -32.30
N PRO A 12 31.99 -16.67 -32.61
CA PRO A 12 33.35 -17.11 -32.35
C PRO A 12 33.76 -16.98 -30.87
N MET A 13 34.35 -18.06 -30.34
CA MET A 13 35.09 -18.09 -29.07
C MET A 13 36.41 -17.33 -29.19
N HIS A 14 36.60 -16.30 -28.34
CA HIS A 14 37.92 -15.75 -28.07
C HIS A 14 38.63 -16.57 -26.98
N LYS A 15 39.73 -17.24 -27.35
CA LYS A 15 40.67 -17.86 -26.41
C LYS A 15 41.80 -16.90 -26.04
N ALA A 16 41.91 -16.71 -24.72
CA ALA A 16 43.11 -16.66 -23.87
C ALA A 16 44.43 -16.06 -24.39
N ALA A 17 44.95 -15.11 -23.61
CA ALA A 17 46.38 -14.86 -23.48
C ALA A 17 46.80 -15.03 -22.01
N HIS A 18 47.62 -16.07 -21.77
CA HIS A 18 48.45 -16.23 -20.58
C HIS A 18 49.69 -15.33 -20.72
N HIS A 19 50.12 -14.67 -19.64
CA HIS A 19 51.56 -14.51 -19.38
C HIS A 19 51.90 -14.25 -17.90
N ARG A 20 52.76 -15.14 -17.40
CA ARG A 20 53.84 -15.02 -16.40
C ARG A 20 53.58 -14.57 -14.95
N SER A 21 53.82 -15.56 -14.07
CA SER A 21 54.43 -15.50 -12.74
C SER A 21 55.75 -14.71 -12.70
N LEU A 22 55.99 -14.00 -11.58
CA LEU A 22 57.23 -14.03 -10.79
C LEU A 22 56.97 -13.48 -9.35
N ASP A 23 57.23 -14.35 -8.37
CA ASP A 23 57.85 -14.18 -7.04
C ASP A 23 57.66 -12.92 -6.16
N GLY A 24 57.22 -13.18 -4.93
CA GLY A 24 58.01 -12.88 -3.72
C GLY A 24 57.89 -11.49 -3.07
N SER A 25 57.20 -11.41 -1.92
CA SER A 25 57.86 -11.12 -0.63
C SER A 25 56.85 -10.91 0.49
N SER A 26 57.21 -11.48 1.63
CA SER A 26 56.63 -11.30 2.96
C SER A 26 56.72 -9.86 3.47
N THR A 27 55.64 -9.34 4.03
CA THR A 27 55.73 -8.43 5.21
C THR A 27 54.46 -8.52 6.06
N THR A 28 54.65 -9.12 7.23
CA THR A 28 53.75 -9.15 8.37
C THR A 28 53.48 -7.72 8.86
N ARG A 29 52.24 -7.23 8.80
CA ARG A 29 51.83 -6.01 9.52
C ARG A 29 50.72 -6.34 10.52
N ARG A 30 51.15 -6.53 11.79
CA ARG A 30 50.30 -6.49 12.98
C ARG A 30 49.54 -5.16 12.98
N ASN A 31 48.23 -5.21 12.79
CA ASN A 31 47.34 -4.10 13.14
C ASN A 31 46.79 -4.34 14.54
N GLN A 32 47.45 -3.69 15.49
CA GLN A 32 47.01 -3.46 16.85
C GLN A 32 45.79 -2.52 16.77
N LYS A 33 44.57 -3.02 17.03
CA LYS A 33 43.38 -2.18 17.15
C LYS A 33 42.95 -2.10 18.61
N SER A 34 43.02 -0.87 19.10
CA SER A 34 42.79 -0.36 20.44
C SER A 34 41.49 -0.84 21.10
N SER A 35 41.59 -1.10 22.39
CA SER A 35 40.49 -1.30 23.34
C SER A 35 39.49 -0.14 23.31
N PRO A 36 38.17 -0.40 23.40
CA PRO A 36 37.18 0.66 23.47
C PRO A 36 37.25 1.35 24.84
N PHE A 37 37.54 2.65 24.80
CA PHE A 37 37.49 3.58 25.92
C PHE A 37 36.10 3.59 26.56
N SER A 38 36.06 3.31 27.86
CA SER A 38 35.00 3.69 28.78
C SER A 38 35.06 5.21 29.02
N HIS A 39 34.32 5.98 28.23
CA HIS A 39 34.14 7.41 28.50
C HIS A 39 32.95 7.62 29.46
N PRO A 40 33.18 7.98 30.74
CA PRO A 40 32.11 8.17 31.73
C PRO A 40 31.10 9.26 31.32
N VAL A 41 31.51 10.19 30.44
CA VAL A 41 30.66 11.28 29.94
C VAL A 41 29.49 10.77 29.08
N ILE A 42 29.69 9.71 28.30
CA ILE A 42 28.64 9.16 27.43
C ILE A 42 27.57 8.44 28.26
N VAL A 43 27.99 7.73 29.32
CA VAL A 43 27.06 7.04 30.22
C VAL A 43 26.17 8.03 30.96
N VAL A 44 26.73 9.16 31.43
CA VAL A 44 25.95 10.21 32.10
C VAL A 44 24.93 10.85 31.17
N ALA A 45 25.29 11.11 29.90
CA ALA A 45 24.36 11.67 28.91
C ALA A 45 23.19 10.73 28.59
N ILE A 46 23.45 9.42 28.49
CA ILE A 46 22.40 8.42 28.24
C ILE A 46 21.44 8.34 29.43
N VAL A 47 21.95 8.33 30.66
CA VAL A 47 21.11 8.28 31.87
C VAL A 47 20.22 9.53 31.99
N ALA A 48 20.74 10.71 31.68
CA ALA A 48 19.96 11.95 31.69
C ALA A 48 18.84 11.93 30.64
N ALA A 49 19.11 11.45 29.42
CA ALA A 49 18.11 11.35 28.36
C ALA A 49 16.96 10.38 28.72
N VAL A 50 17.28 9.25 29.37
CA VAL A 50 16.27 8.27 29.82
C VAL A 50 15.37 8.86 30.91
N LEU A 51 15.92 9.64 31.84
CA LEU A 51 15.14 10.29 32.90
C LEU A 51 14.18 11.36 32.35
N VAL A 52 14.62 12.16 31.37
CA VAL A 52 13.75 13.15 30.72
C VAL A 52 12.60 12.48 29.99
N LEU A 53 12.87 11.38 29.27
CA LEU A 53 11.82 10.63 28.57
C LEU A 53 10.81 10.00 29.54
N ALA A 54 11.27 9.46 30.66
CA ALA A 54 10.40 8.88 31.69
C ALA A 54 9.48 9.93 32.32
N LEU A 55 9.99 11.13 32.62
CA LEU A 55 9.18 12.24 33.14
C LEU A 55 8.16 12.73 32.11
N TRP A 56 8.52 12.74 30.83
CA TRP A 56 7.61 13.13 29.75
C TRP A 56 6.44 12.15 29.58
N ILE A 57 6.74 10.84 29.65
CA ILE A 57 5.72 9.77 29.60
C ILE A 57 4.77 9.86 30.80
N LEU A 58 5.28 10.11 32.00
CA LEU A 58 4.46 10.27 33.20
C LEU A 58 3.52 11.48 33.09
N GLY A 59 3.99 12.60 32.54
CA GLY A 59 3.15 13.78 32.29
C GLY A 59 2.00 13.50 31.31
N ILE A 60 2.25 12.70 30.26
CA ILE A 60 1.20 12.29 29.30
C ILE A 60 0.17 11.40 29.98
N ILE A 61 0.60 10.41 30.78
CA ILE A 61 -0.33 9.52 31.47
C ILE A 61 -1.25 10.30 32.42
N SER A 62 -0.73 11.34 33.09
CA SER A 62 -1.54 12.23 33.92
C SER A 62 -2.56 13.06 33.14
N LEU A 63 -2.32 13.38 31.87
CA LEU A 63 -3.31 14.05 31.01
C LEU A 63 -4.52 13.16 30.66
N PHE A 64 -4.31 11.84 30.60
CA PHE A 64 -5.36 10.87 30.24
C PHE A 64 -6.06 10.25 31.45
N ALA A 65 -5.61 10.56 32.68
CA ALA A 65 -6.21 10.05 33.92
C ALA A 65 -7.30 10.96 34.51
N SER A 66 -7.88 11.87 33.72
CA SER A 66 -9.01 12.70 34.17
C SER A 66 -10.32 11.89 34.07
N PRO A 67 -11.05 11.65 35.18
CA PRO A 67 -12.20 10.77 35.19
C PRO A 67 -13.49 11.55 34.87
N ASP A 68 -13.62 12.10 33.68
CA ASP A 68 -14.84 12.76 33.24
C ASP A 68 -15.16 12.42 31.78
N PHE A 69 -15.50 11.16 31.52
CA PHE A 69 -16.28 10.80 30.33
C PHE A 69 -17.41 9.85 30.72
N ASN A 70 -18.60 10.44 30.79
CA ASN A 70 -19.88 9.78 31.02
C ASN A 70 -20.09 8.62 30.04
N THR A 71 -20.35 7.46 30.63
CA THR A 71 -20.92 6.28 29.98
C THR A 71 -22.37 6.56 29.58
N ALA A 72 -22.58 6.95 28.32
CA ALA A 72 -23.88 6.79 27.67
C ALA A 72 -23.97 5.34 27.14
N ALA A 73 -24.62 4.48 27.92
CA ALA A 73 -25.03 3.15 27.47
C ALA A 73 -26.07 3.30 26.36
N LEU A 74 -25.75 2.86 25.14
CA LEU A 74 -26.75 2.61 24.10
C LEU A 74 -27.06 1.11 24.06
N SER A 75 -28.16 0.78 24.72
CA SER A 75 -28.99 -0.37 24.39
C SER A 75 -29.91 0.05 23.24
N THR A 76 -29.97 -0.76 22.18
CA THR A 76 -31.08 -0.71 21.23
C THR A 76 -31.32 -2.11 20.68
N GLU A 77 -32.25 -2.80 21.31
CA GLU A 77 -33.19 -3.67 20.59
C GLU A 77 -34.02 -2.82 19.61
N GLY A 78 -34.55 -3.48 18.59
CA GLY A 78 -35.09 -2.85 17.39
C GLY A 78 -36.18 -1.81 17.60
N GLY A 79 -36.22 -0.84 16.70
CA GLY A 79 -37.33 0.12 16.64
C GLY A 79 -36.92 1.44 16.03
N SER A 80 -37.21 1.60 14.75
CA SER A 80 -37.33 2.87 14.01
C SER A 80 -37.45 4.13 14.87
N LEU A 81 -36.46 5.02 14.82
CA LEU A 81 -36.63 6.42 15.23
C LEU A 81 -36.07 7.38 14.17
N ARG A 82 -37.01 8.12 13.57
CA ARG A 82 -36.76 9.33 12.78
C ARG A 82 -36.26 10.42 13.74
N ALA A 83 -35.01 10.86 13.57
CA ALA A 83 -34.54 12.10 14.19
C ALA A 83 -34.89 13.27 13.26
N LEU A 84 -36.04 13.89 13.53
CA LEU A 84 -36.47 15.15 12.92
C LEU A 84 -35.84 16.30 13.72
N VAL A 85 -34.77 16.90 13.22
CA VAL A 85 -34.20 18.13 13.83
C VAL A 85 -35.05 19.31 13.35
N LEU A 86 -36.04 19.69 14.16
CA LEU A 86 -36.79 20.95 14.01
C LEU A 86 -36.02 22.07 14.73
N THR A 87 -35.29 22.88 13.97
CA THR A 87 -34.83 24.19 14.45
C THR A 87 -36.03 25.15 14.44
N SER A 88 -36.58 25.47 15.62
CA SER A 88 -37.59 26.52 15.74
C SER A 88 -36.93 27.90 15.64
N VAL A 89 -37.06 28.57 14.50
CA VAL A 89 -36.81 30.01 14.39
C VAL A 89 -38.15 30.73 14.56
N ARG A 90 -38.32 31.45 15.67
CA ARG A 90 -39.43 32.39 15.87
C ARG A 90 -39.07 33.70 15.17
N VAL A 91 -39.80 34.06 14.12
CA VAL A 91 -39.89 35.44 13.62
C VAL A 91 -41.34 35.88 13.76
N SER A 92 -41.54 36.98 14.48
CA SER A 92 -42.81 37.68 14.65
C SER A 92 -42.94 38.73 13.55
N GLY A 93 -44.11 38.78 12.90
CA GLY A 93 -44.51 39.96 12.13
C GLY A 93 -45.28 39.66 10.84
N GLY A 94 -46.61 39.78 10.90
CA GLY A 94 -47.41 40.57 9.96
C GLY A 94 -47.68 40.06 8.54
N ALA A 95 -48.97 39.89 8.26
CA ALA A 95 -49.67 39.99 6.97
C ALA A 95 -49.62 38.78 6.01
N SER A 96 -50.83 38.28 5.80
CA SER A 96 -51.34 37.32 4.82
C SER A 96 -50.74 37.39 3.42
N ASN A 97 -50.30 36.25 2.90
CA ASN A 97 -50.60 35.75 1.56
C ASN A 97 -50.42 34.23 1.57
N GLU A 98 -51.53 33.52 1.46
CA GLU A 98 -51.60 32.06 1.34
C GLU A 98 -51.11 31.68 -0.07
N VAL A 99 -49.90 31.14 -0.15
CA VAL A 99 -49.41 30.46 -1.36
C VAL A 99 -49.41 28.97 -1.04
N ASP A 100 -50.29 28.25 -1.71
CA ASP A 100 -50.32 26.78 -1.72
C ASP A 100 -49.01 26.26 -2.33
N ILE A 101 -48.00 26.05 -1.48
CA ILE A 101 -46.81 25.27 -1.83
C ILE A 101 -47.12 23.83 -1.42
N ALA A 102 -47.62 23.05 -2.39
CA ALA A 102 -47.65 21.61 -2.27
C ALA A 102 -46.24 21.12 -1.86
N PRO A 103 -46.11 20.20 -0.88
CA PRO A 103 -44.81 19.68 -0.51
C PRO A 103 -44.22 18.98 -1.72
N VAL A 104 -43.18 19.57 -2.30
CA VAL A 104 -42.25 18.87 -3.19
C VAL A 104 -41.59 17.82 -2.31
N ILE A 105 -42.18 16.63 -2.30
CA ILE A 105 -41.54 15.43 -1.77
C ILE A 105 -40.33 15.24 -2.66
N ASN A 106 -39.19 15.75 -2.20
CA ASN A 106 -37.89 15.45 -2.74
C ASN A 106 -37.72 13.95 -2.51
N GLN A 107 -38.15 13.15 -3.49
CA GLN A 107 -37.84 11.74 -3.56
C GLN A 107 -36.34 11.66 -3.72
N GLY A 108 -35.64 11.72 -2.59
CA GLY A 108 -34.26 11.29 -2.51
C GLY A 108 -34.27 9.86 -3.02
N ARG A 109 -33.91 9.68 -4.29
CA ARG A 109 -33.47 8.40 -4.82
C ARG A 109 -32.39 7.94 -3.85
N GLY A 110 -32.76 7.04 -2.94
CA GLY A 110 -31.79 6.30 -2.17
C GLY A 110 -30.92 5.61 -3.21
N ARG A 111 -29.71 6.15 -3.43
CA ARG A 111 -28.67 5.43 -4.16
C ARG A 111 -28.43 4.20 -3.31
N THR A 112 -29.04 3.07 -3.68
CA THR A 112 -28.65 1.76 -3.18
C THR A 112 -27.21 1.57 -3.64
N THR A 113 -26.25 1.88 -2.78
CA THR A 113 -24.85 1.58 -3.04
C THR A 113 -24.73 0.08 -3.03
N SER A 114 -24.60 -0.53 -4.21
CA SER A 114 -24.28 -1.95 -4.33
C SER A 114 -23.09 -2.26 -3.42
N PRO A 115 -23.08 -3.40 -2.71
CA PRO A 115 -21.93 -3.78 -1.91
C PRO A 115 -20.68 -3.83 -2.81
N PRO A 116 -19.49 -3.46 -2.29
CA PRO A 116 -18.24 -3.61 -3.02
C PRO A 116 -18.02 -5.05 -3.48
N ILE A 117 -17.65 -5.20 -4.76
CA ILE A 117 -17.31 -6.49 -5.38
C ILE A 117 -15.79 -6.65 -5.31
N LEU A 118 -15.30 -7.85 -5.00
CA LEU A 118 -13.88 -8.18 -5.10
C LEU A 118 -13.49 -8.37 -6.57
N LEU A 119 -12.72 -7.42 -7.12
CA LEU A 119 -12.39 -7.37 -8.55
C LEU A 119 -11.04 -8.03 -8.85
N SER A 120 -10.06 -7.92 -7.95
CA SER A 120 -8.67 -8.37 -8.16
C SER A 120 -8.52 -9.87 -8.38
N ARG A 121 -9.43 -10.68 -7.83
CA ARG A 121 -9.42 -12.15 -7.94
C ARG A 121 -10.03 -12.67 -9.25
N SER A 122 -10.51 -11.80 -10.13
CA SER A 122 -10.94 -12.21 -11.46
C SER A 122 -9.76 -12.84 -12.23
N PRO A 123 -9.93 -13.99 -12.92
CA PRO A 123 -8.90 -14.60 -13.75
C PRO A 123 -8.38 -13.70 -14.88
N SER A 124 -9.13 -12.65 -15.24
CA SER A 124 -8.72 -11.67 -16.22
C SER A 124 -7.67 -10.70 -15.66
N VAL A 125 -7.57 -10.54 -14.33
CA VAL A 125 -6.59 -9.63 -13.72
C VAL A 125 -5.18 -10.22 -13.82
N VAL A 126 -4.29 -9.47 -14.48
CA VAL A 126 -2.88 -9.85 -14.63
C VAL A 126 -2.04 -9.05 -13.65
N ILE A 127 -1.17 -9.74 -12.90
CA ILE A 127 -0.27 -9.10 -11.95
C ILE A 127 1.17 -9.18 -12.45
N THR A 128 1.85 -8.04 -12.47
CA THR A 128 3.28 -7.91 -12.80
C THR A 128 4.02 -7.11 -11.72
N SER A 129 5.34 -7.14 -11.78
CA SER A 129 6.21 -6.38 -10.88
C SER A 129 7.51 -5.99 -11.58
N ASP A 130 8.21 -4.97 -11.08
CA ASP A 130 9.54 -4.56 -11.58
C ASP A 130 10.63 -5.58 -11.26
N VAL A 131 10.48 -6.24 -10.10
CA VAL A 131 11.37 -7.32 -9.68
C VAL A 131 10.59 -8.62 -9.68
N ARG A 132 11.15 -9.65 -10.34
CA ARG A 132 10.59 -11.01 -10.30
C ARG A 132 10.36 -11.50 -8.87
N GLY A 133 11.26 -11.11 -7.97
CA GLY A 133 11.35 -11.64 -6.63
C GLY A 133 11.99 -13.03 -6.57
N ASN A 134 12.18 -13.54 -5.35
CA ASN A 134 12.87 -14.80 -5.09
C ASN A 134 11.92 -15.94 -4.63
N LEU A 135 10.62 -15.67 -4.48
CA LEU A 135 9.60 -16.63 -4.04
C LEU A 135 8.57 -16.88 -5.16
N GLY A 136 7.27 -16.79 -4.85
CA GLY A 136 6.20 -16.87 -5.83
C GLY A 136 6.26 -15.74 -6.87
N SER A 137 5.72 -16.01 -8.06
CA SER A 137 5.51 -14.97 -9.07
C SER A 137 4.47 -13.95 -8.61
N PRO A 138 4.41 -12.74 -9.19
CA PRO A 138 3.40 -11.74 -8.80
C PRO A 138 1.95 -12.24 -8.90
N SER A 139 1.67 -13.21 -9.77
CA SER A 139 0.35 -13.85 -9.93
C SER A 139 -0.15 -14.60 -8.69
N VAL A 140 0.67 -14.83 -7.67
CA VAL A 140 0.18 -15.44 -6.42
C VAL A 140 -0.66 -14.47 -5.59
N LEU A 141 -0.49 -13.16 -5.83
CA LEU A 141 -1.14 -12.10 -5.05
C LEU A 141 -2.66 -11.99 -5.23
N ASN A 142 -3.23 -12.64 -6.26
CA ASN A 142 -4.67 -12.70 -6.50
C ASN A 142 -5.24 -14.12 -6.65
N GLN A 143 -4.62 -15.13 -6.05
CA GLN A 143 -5.17 -16.50 -6.02
C GLN A 143 -6.57 -16.55 -5.37
N ASP A 144 -7.51 -17.31 -5.92
CA ASP A 144 -8.81 -17.56 -5.29
C ASP A 144 -9.04 -19.07 -5.14
N PRO A 145 -9.08 -19.62 -3.91
CA PRO A 145 -8.85 -18.94 -2.63
C PRO A 145 -7.39 -18.49 -2.45
N PRO A 146 -7.11 -17.60 -1.47
CA PRO A 146 -5.74 -17.30 -1.05
C PRO A 146 -4.89 -18.54 -0.77
N GLY A 147 -3.63 -18.49 -1.17
CA GLY A 147 -2.69 -19.55 -0.88
C GLY A 147 -2.32 -19.65 0.61
N THR A 148 -1.71 -20.76 0.97
CA THR A 148 -1.39 -21.14 2.37
C THR A 148 0.06 -21.59 2.55
N ASP A 149 0.78 -21.84 1.45
CA ASP A 149 2.19 -22.20 1.47
C ASP A 149 3.05 -20.93 1.62
N TRP A 150 3.67 -20.79 2.79
CA TRP A 150 4.50 -19.62 3.12
C TRP A 150 5.69 -19.40 2.20
N ILE A 151 6.12 -20.37 1.41
CA ILE A 151 7.21 -20.18 0.45
C ILE A 151 6.65 -19.83 -0.93
N LYS A 152 5.60 -20.50 -1.36
CA LYS A 152 5.15 -20.46 -2.76
C LYS A 152 4.06 -19.44 -3.02
N ASP A 153 3.22 -19.15 -2.03
CA ASP A 153 2.02 -18.36 -2.20
C ASP A 153 2.21 -16.89 -1.80
N ARG A 154 3.45 -16.40 -1.88
CA ARG A 154 3.79 -15.02 -1.64
C ARG A 154 4.86 -14.52 -2.59
N TRP A 155 4.73 -13.27 -3.00
CA TRP A 155 5.74 -12.56 -3.76
C TRP A 155 6.67 -11.81 -2.82
N GLN A 156 7.97 -11.78 -3.13
CA GLN A 156 8.97 -11.12 -2.29
C GLN A 156 10.01 -10.36 -3.12
N ALA A 157 10.12 -9.05 -2.90
CA ALA A 157 11.17 -8.20 -3.44
C ALA A 157 12.46 -8.32 -2.61
N ALA A 158 13.11 -9.47 -2.70
CA ALA A 158 14.43 -9.72 -2.11
C ALA A 158 15.31 -10.52 -3.08
N SER A 159 16.62 -10.44 -2.91
CA SER A 159 17.58 -11.17 -3.76
C SER A 159 17.79 -12.63 -3.34
N ASP A 160 17.36 -12.99 -2.13
CA ASP A 160 17.54 -14.34 -1.57
C ASP A 160 16.42 -14.71 -0.56
N MET A 161 16.40 -15.98 -0.18
CA MET A 161 15.47 -16.54 0.80
C MET A 161 15.61 -15.95 2.21
N GLY A 162 16.76 -15.35 2.53
CA GLY A 162 17.01 -14.66 3.79
C GLY A 162 16.37 -13.27 3.86
N GLY A 163 15.79 -12.80 2.75
CA GLY A 163 15.12 -11.51 2.68
C GLY A 163 16.10 -10.35 2.46
N THR A 164 17.28 -10.57 1.85
CA THR A 164 18.17 -9.45 1.50
C THR A 164 17.46 -8.48 0.58
N ALA A 165 17.29 -7.23 1.03
CA ALA A 165 16.55 -6.22 0.29
C ALA A 165 17.18 -5.92 -1.07
N ILE A 166 16.35 -5.92 -2.11
CA ILE A 166 16.73 -5.30 -3.38
C ILE A 166 16.72 -3.78 -3.17
N LYS A 167 17.69 -3.08 -3.74
CA LYS A 167 17.82 -1.62 -3.55
C LYS A 167 16.82 -0.89 -4.44
N GLY A 168 16.30 0.22 -3.92
CA GLY A 168 15.43 1.12 -4.65
C GLY A 168 13.97 0.95 -4.29
N ALA A 169 13.11 1.68 -5.01
CA ALA A 169 11.67 1.49 -4.94
C ALA A 169 11.26 0.34 -5.87
N HIS A 170 10.19 -0.36 -5.50
CA HIS A 170 9.64 -1.47 -6.24
C HIS A 170 8.15 -1.26 -6.50
N TRP A 171 7.59 -1.97 -7.46
CA TRP A 171 6.16 -1.93 -7.70
C TRP A 171 5.55 -3.28 -8.02
N VAL A 172 4.28 -3.41 -7.64
CA VAL A 172 3.38 -4.46 -8.10
C VAL A 172 2.23 -3.77 -8.83
N LEU A 173 1.88 -4.26 -10.02
CA LEU A 173 0.86 -3.71 -10.90
C LEU A 173 -0.21 -4.77 -11.17
N LEU A 174 -1.48 -4.42 -10.96
CA LEU A 174 -2.65 -5.19 -11.38
C LEU A 174 -3.23 -4.52 -12.63
N ASP A 175 -3.29 -5.25 -13.74
CA ASP A 175 -3.95 -4.86 -14.98
C ASP A 175 -5.32 -5.56 -15.06
N PHE A 176 -6.38 -4.76 -15.00
CA PHE A 176 -7.76 -5.21 -15.11
C PHE A 176 -8.26 -5.22 -16.56
N GLY A 177 -7.51 -4.65 -17.52
CA GLY A 177 -7.99 -4.41 -18.88
C GLY A 177 -8.14 -5.65 -19.76
N ARG A 178 -7.71 -6.83 -19.31
CA ARG A 178 -7.95 -8.08 -20.03
C ARG A 178 -9.45 -8.35 -20.08
N ASP A 179 -9.93 -8.78 -21.24
CA ASP A 179 -11.36 -9.05 -21.50
C ASP A 179 -12.28 -7.82 -21.30
N GLY A 180 -11.70 -6.61 -21.31
CA GLY A 180 -12.45 -5.36 -21.21
C GLY A 180 -12.90 -4.99 -19.79
N LEU A 181 -12.44 -5.69 -18.76
CA LEU A 181 -12.75 -5.33 -17.37
C LEU A 181 -12.16 -3.94 -17.05
N ARG A 182 -13.00 -3.09 -16.46
CA ARG A 182 -12.67 -1.73 -15.99
C ARG A 182 -13.26 -1.55 -14.60
N ILE A 183 -12.62 -0.71 -13.81
CA ILE A 183 -13.09 -0.38 -12.46
C ILE A 183 -13.75 0.98 -12.54
N GLY A 184 -15.05 1.03 -12.24
CA GLY A 184 -15.78 2.28 -12.11
C GLY A 184 -15.33 3.02 -10.86
N LYS A 185 -15.60 2.41 -9.70
CA LYS A 185 -15.19 2.98 -8.41
C LYS A 185 -14.30 2.02 -7.65
N ILE A 186 -13.18 2.53 -7.17
CA ILE A 186 -12.34 1.81 -6.21
C ILE A 186 -12.82 2.21 -4.82
N SER A 187 -13.32 1.24 -4.06
CA SER A 187 -13.87 1.46 -2.71
C SER A 187 -12.85 1.15 -1.63
N GLN A 188 -12.06 0.08 -1.81
CA GLN A 188 -11.11 -0.42 -0.83
C GLN A 188 -9.97 -1.17 -1.53
N VAL A 189 -8.78 -1.09 -0.95
CA VAL A 189 -7.63 -1.92 -1.31
C VAL A 189 -7.10 -2.60 -0.04
N VAL A 190 -6.92 -3.91 -0.05
CA VAL A 190 -6.36 -4.68 1.06
C VAL A 190 -5.01 -5.23 0.63
N LEU A 191 -3.98 -4.98 1.43
CA LEU A 191 -2.63 -5.48 1.22
C LEU A 191 -2.28 -6.40 2.39
N ASP A 192 -2.12 -7.69 2.12
CA ASP A 192 -1.64 -8.63 3.13
C ASP A 192 -0.13 -8.79 2.98
N TRP A 193 0.62 -8.16 3.88
CA TRP A 193 2.06 -8.25 3.94
C TRP A 193 2.50 -9.41 4.81
N GLU A 194 3.69 -9.94 4.54
CA GLU A 194 4.42 -10.69 5.57
C GLU A 194 4.98 -9.76 6.65
N THR A 195 5.60 -10.31 7.69
CA THR A 195 6.46 -9.55 8.63
C THR A 195 7.49 -8.64 7.96
N ALA A 196 7.92 -9.00 6.76
CA ALA A 196 8.73 -8.19 5.86
C ALA A 196 7.82 -7.22 5.08
N TYR A 197 7.17 -6.28 5.76
CA TYR A 197 6.23 -5.34 5.16
C TYR A 197 6.88 -4.01 4.75
N ALA A 198 6.17 -3.23 3.94
CA ALA A 198 6.53 -1.85 3.60
C ALA A 198 5.95 -0.84 4.61
N GLU A 199 6.79 0.03 5.17
CA GLU A 199 6.31 1.14 6.02
C GLU A 199 5.92 2.38 5.24
N ASP A 200 6.50 2.57 4.05
CA ASP A 200 6.18 3.65 3.12
C ASP A 200 5.96 3.08 1.72
N TYR A 201 4.74 3.30 1.20
CA TYR A 201 4.30 2.90 -0.12
C TYR A 201 3.17 3.83 -0.58
N ARG A 202 2.89 3.86 -1.88
CA ARG A 202 1.68 4.47 -2.46
C ARG A 202 0.79 3.41 -3.08
N VAL A 203 -0.51 3.69 -3.09
CA VAL A 203 -1.47 3.00 -3.95
C VAL A 203 -1.97 4.00 -4.98
N GLU A 204 -1.87 3.63 -6.24
CA GLU A 204 -2.16 4.49 -7.38
C GLU A 204 -3.17 3.77 -8.30
N ALA A 205 -4.15 4.51 -8.80
CA ALA A 205 -5.06 4.05 -9.84
C ALA A 205 -4.66 4.67 -11.18
N GLY A 206 -4.69 3.89 -12.25
CA GLY A 206 -4.27 4.38 -13.56
C GLY A 206 -5.13 3.89 -14.72
N PHE A 207 -4.92 4.53 -15.85
CA PHE A 207 -5.52 4.22 -17.14
C PHE A 207 -4.51 4.56 -18.25
N ASP A 208 -4.73 4.00 -19.43
CA ASP A 208 -3.94 4.35 -20.62
C ASP A 208 -4.22 5.81 -20.97
N ALA A 209 -3.20 6.67 -21.10
CA ALA A 209 -3.45 8.00 -21.64
C ALA A 209 -4.18 7.86 -22.98
N PRO A 210 -5.20 8.67 -23.27
CA PRO A 210 -5.72 8.72 -24.63
C PRO A 210 -4.52 9.03 -25.52
N GLY A 211 -4.24 8.12 -26.47
CA GLY A 211 -3.17 8.31 -27.44
C GLY A 211 -3.34 9.70 -28.04
N GLY A 212 -2.24 10.46 -28.10
CA GLY A 212 -2.27 11.90 -28.32
C GLY A 212 -3.19 12.33 -29.46
N ASP A 213 -4.41 12.72 -29.10
CA ASP A 213 -5.25 13.58 -29.91
C ASP A 213 -5.17 14.97 -29.28
N GLU A 214 -4.83 15.94 -30.13
CA GLU A 214 -4.49 17.34 -29.85
C GLU A 214 -5.63 18.17 -29.24
N ASP A 215 -6.65 17.53 -28.67
CA ASP A 215 -7.77 18.25 -28.08
C ASP A 215 -7.42 18.61 -26.63
N GLY A 216 -7.18 19.90 -26.40
CA GLY A 216 -6.68 20.52 -25.17
C GLY A 216 -7.62 20.43 -23.96
N GLY A 217 -8.24 19.27 -23.75
CA GLY A 217 -8.93 18.91 -22.52
C GLY A 217 -7.96 19.02 -21.35
N ASN A 218 -8.42 19.65 -20.28
CA ASN A 218 -7.66 19.89 -19.07
C ASN A 218 -7.36 18.55 -18.37
N HIS A 219 -6.33 17.83 -18.83
CA HIS A 219 -5.83 16.61 -18.20
C HIS A 219 -5.21 17.02 -16.87
N SER A 220 -6.00 16.88 -15.79
CA SER A 220 -5.54 17.06 -14.43
C SER A 220 -4.20 16.35 -14.24
N ALA A 221 -3.20 17.10 -13.75
CA ALA A 221 -1.77 16.79 -13.64
C ALA A 221 -1.43 15.49 -12.87
N GLY A 222 -1.82 14.34 -13.42
CA GLY A 222 -1.46 13.02 -12.93
C GLY A 222 0.00 12.69 -13.24
N LEU A 223 0.60 11.79 -12.46
CA LEU A 223 1.91 11.24 -12.80
C LEU A 223 1.76 10.43 -14.10
N VAL A 224 2.64 10.65 -15.07
CA VAL A 224 2.69 9.83 -16.29
C VAL A 224 3.93 8.95 -16.23
N ASP A 225 3.79 7.65 -16.48
CA ASP A 225 4.94 6.74 -16.55
C ASP A 225 5.50 6.58 -17.98
N GLU A 226 6.61 5.84 -18.10
CA GLU A 226 7.31 5.62 -19.37
C GLU A 226 6.46 4.90 -20.42
N ASP A 227 5.44 4.15 -19.98
CA ASP A 227 4.48 3.46 -20.84
C ASP A 227 3.29 4.37 -21.22
N GLY A 228 3.32 5.65 -20.81
CA GLY A 228 2.26 6.62 -21.09
C GLY A 228 1.01 6.45 -20.22
N ARG A 229 1.08 5.69 -19.11
CA ARG A 229 -0.08 5.54 -18.21
C ARG A 229 -0.20 6.75 -17.31
N GLN A 230 -1.42 7.25 -17.14
CA GLN A 230 -1.71 8.33 -16.19
C GLN A 230 -2.11 7.75 -14.85
N TRP A 231 -1.62 8.35 -13.77
CA TRP A 231 -1.79 7.85 -12.40
C TRP A 231 -2.42 8.90 -11.49
N THR A 232 -3.37 8.44 -10.69
CA THR A 232 -3.95 9.17 -9.55
C THR A 232 -3.58 8.46 -8.26
N ILE A 233 -3.07 9.21 -7.29
CA ILE A 233 -2.70 8.67 -5.98
C ILE A 233 -3.97 8.48 -5.14
N LEU A 234 -4.27 7.23 -4.75
CA LEU A 234 -5.36 6.90 -3.84
C LEU A 234 -4.92 6.99 -2.37
N TYR A 235 -3.68 6.59 -2.11
CA TYR A 235 -3.06 6.58 -0.80
C TYR A 235 -1.56 6.85 -0.92
N ASP A 236 -1.02 7.69 -0.03
CA ASP A 236 0.41 7.92 0.13
C ASP A 236 0.86 7.71 1.58
N GLY A 237 1.63 6.65 1.83
CA GLY A 237 2.19 6.33 3.14
C GLY A 237 3.25 7.30 3.66
N SER A 238 3.74 8.23 2.85
CA SER A 238 4.58 9.33 3.33
C SER A 238 3.74 10.49 3.89
N ASP A 239 2.46 10.57 3.51
CA ASP A 239 1.53 11.55 4.05
C ASP A 239 0.99 11.08 5.40
N THR A 240 1.46 11.73 6.47
CA THR A 240 1.04 11.42 7.85
C THR A 240 -0.46 11.62 8.06
N LYS A 241 -1.10 12.55 7.33
CA LYS A 241 -2.56 12.73 7.42
C LYS A 241 -3.27 11.54 6.82
N GLN A 242 -2.80 10.98 5.71
CA GLN A 242 -3.42 9.80 5.11
C GLN A 242 -3.17 8.53 5.93
N ARG A 243 -2.01 8.44 6.58
CA ARG A 243 -1.70 7.37 7.54
C ARG A 243 -2.54 7.40 8.80
N LEU A 244 -2.84 8.59 9.32
CA LEU A 244 -3.56 8.78 10.58
C LEU A 244 -5.05 9.02 10.39
N ALA A 245 -5.49 9.37 9.18
CA ALA A 245 -6.90 9.40 8.84
C ALA A 245 -7.48 7.99 8.74
N VAL A 246 -8.81 7.90 8.73
CA VAL A 246 -9.63 6.68 8.57
C VAL A 246 -9.28 5.85 7.32
N ARG A 247 -8.35 6.30 6.48
CA ARG A 247 -7.98 5.68 5.20
C ARG A 247 -7.10 4.44 5.32
N ARG A 248 -6.53 4.12 6.50
CA ARG A 248 -5.77 2.88 6.71
C ARG A 248 -6.04 2.26 8.07
N SER A 249 -6.43 1.00 8.10
CA SER A 249 -6.34 0.14 9.29
C SER A 249 -5.23 -0.91 9.12
N VAL A 250 -4.75 -1.43 10.24
CA VAL A 250 -3.71 -2.47 10.28
C VAL A 250 -4.15 -3.57 11.22
N GLU A 251 -4.11 -4.81 10.75
CA GLU A 251 -4.39 -6.01 11.54
C GLU A 251 -3.16 -6.93 11.48
N GLU A 252 -2.77 -7.50 12.62
CA GLU A 252 -1.62 -8.40 12.71
C GLU A 252 -2.07 -9.77 13.24
N ASN A 253 -1.72 -10.85 12.54
CA ASN A 253 -2.07 -12.20 12.95
C ASN A 253 -1.04 -13.27 12.50
N GLY A 254 -1.19 -14.48 13.03
CA GLY A 254 -0.30 -15.61 12.75
C GLY A 254 1.11 -15.46 13.35
N VAL A 255 2.02 -16.38 12.97
CA VAL A 255 3.42 -16.35 13.41
C VAL A 255 4.33 -16.63 12.23
N SER A 256 5.22 -15.68 11.91
CA SER A 256 6.17 -15.81 10.82
C SER A 256 7.15 -16.97 11.08
N PRO A 257 7.32 -17.90 10.14
CA PRO A 257 8.30 -18.97 10.26
C PRO A 257 9.73 -18.43 10.07
N GLY A 258 10.71 -19.08 10.69
CA GLY A 258 12.13 -18.80 10.44
C GLY A 258 12.69 -17.54 11.11
N VAL A 259 11.90 -16.79 11.87
CA VAL A 259 12.38 -15.64 12.67
C VAL A 259 12.64 -16.02 14.13
N LYS A 260 13.76 -15.55 14.71
CA LYS A 260 14.14 -15.85 16.10
C LYS A 260 13.16 -15.27 17.13
N LYS A 261 12.57 -14.12 16.81
CA LYS A 261 11.53 -13.46 17.62
C LYS A 261 10.18 -13.77 17.00
N LYS A 262 9.17 -14.07 17.81
CA LYS A 262 7.80 -14.20 17.32
C LYS A 262 7.36 -12.86 16.72
N LEU A 263 7.08 -12.88 15.43
CA LEU A 263 6.53 -11.76 14.67
C LEU A 263 5.26 -12.24 13.97
N PRO A 264 4.29 -11.36 13.68
CA PRO A 264 3.09 -11.75 12.94
C PRO A 264 3.47 -12.30 11.57
N LEU A 265 2.71 -13.29 11.11
CA LEU A 265 2.86 -13.79 9.74
C LEU A 265 2.22 -12.81 8.76
N HIS A 266 1.01 -12.37 9.08
CA HIS A 266 0.20 -11.47 8.26
C HIS A 266 0.12 -10.11 8.93
N ILE A 267 0.42 -9.07 8.15
CA ILE A 267 0.24 -7.67 8.51
C ILE A 267 -0.67 -7.09 7.43
N VAL A 268 -1.96 -7.07 7.70
CA VAL A 268 -3.00 -6.70 6.74
C VAL A 268 -3.25 -5.20 6.83
N HIS A 269 -2.99 -4.48 5.75
CA HIS A 269 -3.35 -3.07 5.61
C HIS A 269 -4.63 -2.96 4.78
N THR A 270 -5.70 -2.45 5.39
CA THR A 270 -6.93 -2.14 4.67
C THR A 270 -7.00 -0.65 4.41
N LEU A 271 -7.12 -0.27 3.15
CA LEU A 271 -7.13 1.10 2.67
C LEU A 271 -8.50 1.49 2.13
N GLY A 272 -9.00 2.64 2.56
CA GLY A 272 -10.32 3.16 2.17
C GLY A 272 -11.18 3.55 3.37
N PRO A 273 -12.43 4.02 3.14
CA PRO A 273 -13.02 4.25 1.83
C PRO A 273 -12.31 5.39 1.07
N PHE A 274 -12.13 5.21 -0.23
CA PHE A 274 -11.61 6.28 -1.08
C PHE A 274 -12.75 7.25 -1.44
N SER A 275 -12.59 8.52 -1.04
CA SER A 275 -13.59 9.54 -1.35
C SER A 275 -13.40 10.04 -2.78
N PRO A 276 -14.47 10.15 -3.60
CA PRO A 276 -14.38 10.70 -4.95
C PRO A 276 -14.08 12.20 -4.99
N VAL A 277 -14.01 12.88 -3.84
CA VAL A 277 -13.72 14.32 -3.78
C VAL A 277 -12.27 14.58 -4.22
N GLY A 278 -12.10 15.04 -5.45
CA GLY A 278 -10.81 15.39 -6.06
C GLY A 278 -10.16 14.27 -6.89
N MET A 279 -10.72 13.06 -6.90
CA MET A 279 -10.41 12.11 -7.98
C MET A 279 -11.22 12.57 -9.20
N SER A 280 -10.58 12.64 -10.36
CA SER A 280 -11.31 12.78 -11.63
C SER A 280 -12.48 11.79 -11.61
N LEU A 281 -13.67 12.23 -12.04
CA LEU A 281 -14.90 11.42 -12.22
C LEU A 281 -14.74 10.31 -13.28
N ARG A 282 -13.52 9.81 -13.46
CA ARG A 282 -13.21 8.72 -14.35
C ARG A 282 -13.66 7.44 -13.67
N ASP A 283 -14.70 6.87 -14.25
CA ASP A 283 -15.28 5.58 -13.88
C ASP A 283 -14.72 4.46 -14.80
N ASP A 284 -13.43 4.55 -15.19
CA ASP A 284 -12.82 3.68 -16.20
C ASP A 284 -11.38 3.23 -15.88
N TRP A 285 -11.04 3.11 -14.59
CA TRP A 285 -9.70 2.69 -14.19
C TRP A 285 -9.35 1.30 -14.74
N ARG A 286 -8.10 1.16 -15.18
CA ARG A 286 -7.54 -0.10 -15.68
C ARG A 286 -6.52 -0.72 -14.74
N TYR A 287 -5.79 0.13 -14.04
CA TYR A 287 -4.59 -0.26 -13.33
C TYR A 287 -4.70 0.07 -11.86
N ILE A 288 -4.19 -0.83 -11.01
CA ILE A 288 -3.85 -0.54 -9.62
C ILE A 288 -2.37 -0.84 -9.43
N ARG A 289 -1.62 0.13 -8.92
CA ARG A 289 -0.20 -0.05 -8.61
C ARG A 289 0.07 0.18 -7.13
N VAL A 290 0.80 -0.75 -6.54
CA VAL A 290 1.41 -0.60 -5.21
C VAL A 290 2.86 -0.19 -5.42
N TRP A 291 3.19 1.07 -5.17
CA TRP A 291 4.54 1.60 -5.28
C TRP A 291 5.24 1.56 -3.93
N ILE A 292 6.09 0.57 -3.71
CA ILE A 292 6.83 0.32 -2.47
C ILE A 292 8.07 1.19 -2.44
N LYS A 293 8.14 2.12 -1.47
CA LYS A 293 9.28 3.03 -1.34
C LYS A 293 10.30 2.55 -0.32
N LYS A 294 9.82 2.00 0.80
CA LYS A 294 10.68 1.66 1.94
C LYS A 294 10.18 0.45 2.74
N PRO A 295 11.02 -0.57 2.95
CA PRO A 295 10.70 -1.66 3.87
C PRO A 295 10.73 -1.16 5.33
N ALA A 296 9.85 -1.72 6.16
CA ALA A 296 9.81 -1.41 7.59
C ALA A 296 10.97 -2.03 8.39
N ARG A 297 11.66 -3.00 7.78
CA ARG A 297 12.72 -3.80 8.39
C ARG A 297 13.96 -3.77 7.50
N GLY A 298 15.08 -4.28 7.99
CA GLY A 298 16.30 -4.47 7.20
C GLY A 298 16.20 -5.59 6.15
N TRP A 299 14.99 -6.00 5.78
CA TRP A 299 14.70 -7.03 4.80
C TRP A 299 14.06 -6.39 3.57
N GLY A 300 13.99 -7.14 2.46
CA GLY A 300 13.09 -6.84 1.36
C GLY A 300 11.63 -6.84 1.82
N VAL A 301 10.70 -6.61 0.89
CA VAL A 301 9.27 -6.69 1.21
C VAL A 301 8.66 -7.98 0.67
N SER A 302 7.60 -8.45 1.33
CA SER A 302 6.90 -9.70 1.01
C SER A 302 5.39 -9.48 1.13
N LEU A 303 4.66 -9.86 0.10
CA LEU A 303 3.21 -9.73 -0.01
C LEU A 303 2.60 -11.11 -0.27
N TRP A 304 1.54 -11.41 0.46
CA TRP A 304 0.68 -12.56 0.24
C TRP A 304 -0.47 -12.22 -0.70
N GLN A 305 -1.03 -11.01 -0.56
CA GLN A 305 -2.28 -10.66 -1.24
C GLN A 305 -2.36 -9.18 -1.60
N VAL A 306 -3.03 -8.91 -2.72
CA VAL A 306 -3.50 -7.58 -3.10
C VAL A 306 -4.95 -7.67 -3.55
N ASP A 307 -5.87 -7.25 -2.67
CA ASP A 307 -7.30 -7.24 -2.96
C ASP A 307 -7.81 -5.86 -3.29
N VAL A 308 -8.60 -5.76 -4.37
CA VAL A 308 -9.19 -4.51 -4.85
C VAL A 308 -10.70 -4.69 -4.91
N TYR A 309 -11.40 -3.85 -4.16
CA TYR A 309 -12.86 -3.86 -4.10
C TYR A 309 -13.45 -2.64 -4.78
N GLY A 310 -14.51 -2.84 -5.56
CA GLY A 310 -15.12 -1.76 -6.32
C GLY A 310 -16.46 -2.10 -6.94
N ASN A 311 -16.86 -1.29 -7.92
CA ASN A 311 -17.98 -1.54 -8.80
C ASN A 311 -17.70 -1.06 -10.23
#